data_AF-A0A0K8NUJ8-F1
#
_entry.id   AF-A0A0K8NUJ8-F1
#
_cell.length_a   1.000
_cell.length_b   1.000
_cell.length_c   1.000
_cell.angle_alpha   90.00
_cell.angle_beta   90.00
_cell.angle_gamma   90.00
#
_symmetry.space_group_name_H-M   'P 1'
#
loop_
_entity.id
_entity.type
_entity.pdbx_description
1 polymer ?
#
loop_
_entity_poly.entity_id
_entity_poly.type
_entity_poly.pdbx_seq_one_letter_code
_entity_poly.pdbx_strand_id
1 'polypeptide(L)'
;MLSNKCSAAASSPIFHARKAAPDGAPGASVFLNVYSWESVMARVCQVTGKRPMVGNNVSHANNKTKRRFLPNLQYRRFWLEAENRWVRLRISNAALRLIDKVGIEQVVADLRARGEL
;
A
#
# COMPACT_ATOMS: atom_id res chain seq x y z
N MET A 1 76.83 6.96 -5.87
CA MET A 1 76.77 7.72 -4.61
C MET A 1 75.32 7.80 -4.17
N LEU A 2 75.01 7.24 -2.99
CA LEU A 2 73.79 7.35 -2.18
C LEU A 2 72.45 6.97 -2.86
N SER A 3 71.86 5.81 -2.60
CA SER A 3 71.09 5.41 -1.39
C SER A 3 69.83 6.25 -1.10
N ASN A 4 68.72 5.51 -0.98
CA ASN A 4 67.47 5.81 -0.25
C ASN A 4 66.41 6.59 -1.05
N LYS A 5 65.15 6.17 -1.11
CA LYS A 5 64.23 5.79 -0.01
C LYS A 5 63.17 4.79 -0.55
N CYS A 6 62.83 3.70 0.17
CA CYS A 6 61.67 3.59 1.09
C CYS A 6 60.35 4.12 0.48
N SER A 7 59.18 3.46 0.52
CA SER A 7 58.70 2.26 1.21
C SER A 7 57.27 1.94 0.72
N ALA A 8 56.83 0.71 1.03
CA ALA A 8 55.46 0.26 1.35
C ALA A 8 54.35 0.38 0.28
N ALA A 9 53.74 -0.71 -0.21
CA ALA A 9 52.91 -1.74 0.45
C ALA A 9 51.45 -1.30 0.70
N ALA A 10 50.51 -1.95 0.00
CA ALA A 10 49.13 -2.29 0.42
C ALA A 10 48.45 -3.03 -0.77
N SER A 11 48.44 -4.36 -0.76
CA SER A 11 47.33 -5.21 -0.28
C SER A 11 46.28 -5.50 -1.35
N SER A 12 46.42 -6.60 -2.10
CA SER A 12 45.67 -7.86 -1.88
C SER A 12 44.51 -7.99 -2.91
N PRO A 13 43.93 -9.18 -3.15
CA PRO A 13 44.29 -9.95 -4.33
C PRO A 13 43.06 -10.49 -5.09
N ILE A 14 43.32 -11.16 -6.22
CA ILE A 14 42.53 -12.27 -6.81
C ILE A 14 41.02 -12.02 -7.01
N PHE A 15 40.63 -11.87 -8.28
CA PHE A 15 39.47 -12.59 -8.80
C PHE A 15 39.86 -13.30 -10.11
N HIS A 16 40.32 -14.54 -9.95
CA HIS A 16 40.11 -15.56 -10.97
C HIS A 16 38.64 -15.97 -10.94
N ALA A 17 38.01 -16.05 -12.12
CA ALA A 17 37.07 -17.09 -12.57
C ALA A 17 36.13 -16.47 -13.62
N ARG A 18 36.31 -16.81 -14.90
CA ARG A 18 35.72 -17.97 -15.62
C ARG A 18 34.39 -17.62 -16.31
N LYS A 19 34.55 -17.49 -17.62
CA LYS A 19 33.69 -17.90 -18.73
C LYS A 19 32.53 -18.87 -18.41
N ALA A 20 31.45 -18.64 -19.16
CA ALA A 20 30.37 -19.54 -19.57
C ALA A 20 29.14 -19.63 -18.66
N ALA A 21 28.07 -18.95 -19.10
CA ALA A 21 26.69 -19.32 -18.80
C ALA A 21 26.31 -20.54 -19.64
N PRO A 22 25.78 -21.61 -19.03
CA PRO A 22 24.98 -22.59 -19.74
C PRO A 22 23.50 -22.22 -19.66
N ASP A 23 22.87 -22.29 -20.83
CA ASP A 23 21.44 -22.20 -21.04
C ASP A 23 20.69 -23.21 -20.16
N GLY A 24 19.80 -22.69 -19.34
CA GLY A 24 18.99 -23.48 -18.43
C GLY A 24 17.74 -22.71 -18.06
N ALA A 25 16.85 -22.51 -19.05
CA ALA A 25 15.50 -22.04 -18.83
C ALA A 25 14.72 -23.07 -17.99
N PRO A 26 14.22 -22.74 -16.78
CA PRO A 26 13.21 -23.54 -16.13
C PRO A 26 11.82 -22.99 -16.48
N GLY A 27 11.02 -23.87 -17.08
CA GLY A 27 9.58 -24.01 -16.84
C GLY A 27 8.76 -22.73 -16.66
N ALA A 28 8.13 -22.31 -17.75
CA ALA A 28 6.88 -21.56 -17.67
C ALA A 28 5.87 -22.29 -16.75
N SER A 29 5.06 -21.49 -16.05
CA SER A 29 3.88 -21.85 -15.24
C SER A 29 4.07 -22.20 -13.76
N VAL A 30 4.98 -21.52 -13.07
CA VAL A 30 4.96 -21.47 -11.60
C VAL A 30 4.41 -20.10 -11.18
N PHE A 31 3.17 -20.14 -10.68
CA PHE A 31 2.54 -19.11 -9.85
C PHE A 31 2.41 -17.71 -10.49
N LEU A 32 1.33 -17.51 -11.26
CA LEU A 32 0.60 -16.24 -11.16
C LEU A 32 -0.05 -16.21 -9.78
N ASN A 33 0.78 -15.96 -8.77
CA ASN A 33 0.30 -15.46 -7.51
C ASN A 33 -0.24 -14.07 -7.84
N VAL A 34 -1.57 -14.01 -7.92
CA VAL A 34 -2.41 -12.82 -7.86
C VAL A 34 -2.12 -12.17 -6.51
N TYR A 35 -0.93 -11.59 -6.36
CA TYR A 35 -0.71 -10.58 -5.35
C TYR A 35 -1.43 -9.34 -5.85
N SER A 36 -2.72 -9.32 -5.52
CA SER A 36 -3.58 -8.16 -5.42
C SER A 36 -2.83 -7.06 -4.66
N TRP A 37 -2.05 -6.27 -5.39
CA TRP A 37 -1.39 -5.06 -4.90
C TRP A 37 -2.27 -3.81 -5.08
N GLU A 38 -3.53 -3.97 -5.50
CA GLU A 38 -4.34 -2.85 -6.00
C GLU A 38 -4.99 -1.97 -4.89
N SER A 39 -5.07 -2.40 -3.62
CA SER A 39 -5.91 -1.66 -2.64
C SER A 39 -5.18 -0.86 -1.56
N VAL A 40 -3.86 -0.97 -1.39
CA VAL A 40 -3.25 -0.55 -0.10
C VAL A 40 -2.91 0.96 0.00
N MET A 41 -2.94 1.73 -1.09
CA MET A 41 -2.67 3.19 -1.05
C MET A 41 -3.84 4.09 -1.46
N ALA A 42 -4.94 3.53 -1.97
CA ALA A 42 -6.06 4.34 -2.42
C ALA A 42 -6.79 4.96 -1.21
N ARG A 43 -7.06 6.28 -1.26
CA ARG A 43 -7.85 7.00 -0.23
C ARG A 43 -9.33 6.62 -0.33
N VAL A 44 -9.65 5.38 0.00
CA VAL A 44 -10.99 4.79 -0.08
C VAL A 44 -11.46 4.39 1.32
N CYS A 45 -12.76 4.53 1.58
CA CYS A 45 -13.38 4.02 2.79
C CYS A 45 -13.72 2.52 2.63
N GLN A 46 -13.30 1.68 3.57
CA GLN A 46 -13.53 0.23 3.52
C GLN A 46 -15.03 -0.12 3.49
N VAL A 47 -15.83 0.51 4.36
CA VAL A 47 -17.26 0.19 4.48
C VAL A 47 -18.08 0.66 3.27
N THR A 48 -17.90 1.92 2.87
CA THR A 48 -18.76 2.61 1.88
C THR A 48 -18.14 2.77 0.50
N GLY A 49 -16.87 2.42 0.32
CA GLY A 49 -16.18 2.55 -0.96
C GLY A 49 -15.98 4.00 -1.44
N LYS A 50 -16.17 5.02 -0.58
CA LYS A 50 -16.05 6.43 -0.99
C LYS A 50 -14.66 6.74 -1.52
N ARG A 51 -14.58 7.20 -2.78
CA ARG A 51 -13.33 7.52 -3.49
C ARG A 51 -13.14 9.04 -3.61
N PRO A 52 -11.90 9.52 -3.83
CA PRO A 52 -11.65 10.91 -4.18
C PRO A 52 -12.35 11.29 -5.48
N MET A 53 -12.99 12.46 -5.49
CA MET A 53 -13.68 12.99 -6.67
C MET A 53 -12.88 14.15 -7.26
N VAL A 54 -12.86 14.28 -8.59
CA VAL A 54 -12.24 15.43 -9.26
C VAL A 54 -13.32 16.47 -9.56
N GLY A 55 -13.01 17.75 -9.36
CA GLY A 55 -13.85 18.84 -9.84
C GLY A 55 -13.04 20.13 -10.01
N ASN A 56 -13.72 21.28 -10.03
CA ASN A 56 -13.07 22.57 -10.25
C ASN A 56 -13.23 23.47 -9.02
N ASN A 57 -12.24 24.32 -8.77
CA ASN A 57 -12.43 25.56 -8.03
C ASN A 57 -12.92 26.62 -9.02
N VAL A 58 -13.97 27.35 -8.66
CA VAL A 58 -14.61 28.35 -9.52
C VAL A 58 -14.52 29.69 -8.79
N SER A 59 -13.81 30.65 -9.38
CA SER A 59 -13.76 32.02 -8.86
C SER A 59 -15.06 32.77 -9.13
N HIS A 60 -15.28 33.92 -8.49
CA HIS A 60 -16.38 34.83 -8.83
C HIS A 60 -16.41 35.24 -10.32
N ALA A 61 -15.25 35.31 -10.97
CA ALA A 61 -15.12 35.57 -12.41
C ALA A 61 -15.27 34.30 -13.29
N ASN A 62 -15.71 33.17 -12.72
CA ASN A 62 -15.86 31.87 -13.40
C ASN A 62 -14.59 31.24 -13.98
N ASN A 63 -13.39 31.69 -13.59
CA ASN A 63 -12.15 30.97 -13.91
C ASN A 63 -12.14 29.61 -13.20
N LYS A 64 -11.94 28.53 -13.97
CA LYS A 64 -12.00 27.14 -13.50
C LYS A 64 -10.60 26.55 -13.36
N THR A 65 -10.21 26.19 -12.14
CA THR A 65 -8.96 25.45 -11.87
C THR A 65 -9.26 24.05 -11.34
N LYS A 66 -8.49 23.02 -11.74
CA LYS A 66 -8.76 21.63 -11.32
C LYS A 66 -8.40 21.42 -9.84
N ARG A 67 -9.27 20.73 -9.10
CA ARG A 67 -9.03 20.31 -7.71
C ARG A 67 -9.51 18.89 -7.45
N ARG A 68 -8.98 18.27 -6.39
CA ARG A 68 -9.39 16.94 -5.91
C ARG A 68 -10.16 17.11 -4.60
N PHE A 69 -11.37 16.56 -4.53
CA PHE A 69 -12.17 16.45 -3.31
C PHE A 69 -11.84 15.13 -2.62
N LEU A 70 -11.22 15.24 -1.44
CA LEU A 70 -10.82 14.09 -0.65
C LEU A 70 -11.93 13.70 0.34
N PRO A 71 -12.23 12.41 0.51
CA PRO A 71 -13.09 11.96 1.59
C PRO A 71 -12.41 12.19 2.95
N ASN A 72 -13.18 12.61 3.96
CA ASN A 72 -12.72 12.69 5.35
C ASN A 72 -12.57 11.27 5.92
N LEU A 73 -11.41 10.65 5.70
CA LEU A 73 -11.06 9.32 6.17
C LEU A 73 -10.36 9.41 7.53
N GLN A 74 -10.84 8.65 8.50
CA GLN A 74 -10.29 8.57 9.84
C GLN A 74 -10.11 7.10 10.24
N TYR A 75 -9.10 6.83 11.07
CA TYR A 75 -8.95 5.53 11.71
C TYR A 75 -9.78 5.51 13.00
N ARG A 76 -10.70 4.57 13.12
CA ARG A 76 -11.51 4.37 14.33
C ARG A 76 -11.45 2.90 14.75
N ARG A 77 -11.62 2.67 16.05
CA ARG A 77 -11.63 1.35 16.69
C ARG A 77 -13.06 1.01 17.08
N PHE A 78 -13.49 -0.20 16.77
CA PHE A 78 -14.77 -0.75 17.20
C PHE A 78 -14.53 -2.00 18.03
N TRP A 79 -15.32 -2.16 19.09
CA TRP A 79 -15.36 -3.38 19.86
C TRP A 79 -16.31 -4.37 19.16
N LEU A 80 -15.88 -5.61 19.02
CA LEU A 80 -16.70 -6.68 18.46
C LEU A 80 -17.01 -7.68 19.57
N GLU A 81 -18.28 -7.84 19.89
CA GLU A 81 -18.72 -8.72 20.98
C GLU A 81 -18.55 -10.19 20.60
N ALA A 82 -18.86 -10.56 19.36
CA ALA A 82 -18.73 -11.93 18.86
C ALA A 82 -17.30 -12.50 18.95
N GLU A 83 -16.28 -11.66 18.84
CA GLU A 83 -14.86 -12.08 18.81
C GLU A 83 -14.04 -11.54 19.98
N ASN A 84 -14.67 -10.77 20.88
CA ASN A 84 -14.02 -10.07 21.98
C ASN A 84 -12.71 -9.35 21.58
N ARG A 85 -12.72 -8.70 20.42
CA ARG A 85 -11.54 -8.00 19.88
C ARG A 85 -11.85 -6.60 19.36
N TRP A 86 -10.82 -5.77 19.36
CA TRP A 86 -10.86 -4.45 18.73
C TRP A 86 -10.54 -4.55 17.24
N VAL A 87 -11.43 -4.06 16.38
CA VAL A 87 -11.18 -3.93 14.94
C VAL A 87 -10.88 -2.48 14.59
N ARG A 88 -9.77 -2.24 13.89
CA ARG A 88 -9.38 -0.92 13.38
C ARG A 88 -9.80 -0.79 11.92
N LEU A 89 -10.64 0.20 11.63
CA LEU A 89 -11.14 0.45 10.28
C LEU A 89 -10.85 1.88 9.82
N ARG A 90 -10.60 2.03 8.51
CA ARG A 90 -10.50 3.31 7.80
C ARG A 90 -11.87 3.73 7.29
N ILE A 91 -12.46 4.69 7.97
CA ILE A 91 -13.88 5.01 7.84
C ILE A 91 -14.09 6.49 7.51
N SER A 92 -15.14 6.76 6.75
CA SER A 92 -15.66 8.11 6.52
C SER A 92 -16.85 8.40 7.43
N ASN A 93 -17.21 9.67 7.61
CA ASN A 93 -18.34 10.03 8.49
C ASN A 93 -19.69 9.39 8.06
N ALA A 94 -19.89 9.17 6.76
CA ALA A 94 -21.10 8.46 6.30
C ALA A 94 -21.10 6.97 6.67
N ALA A 95 -19.92 6.36 6.77
CA ALA A 95 -19.79 4.98 7.22
C ALA A 95 -20.03 4.86 8.72
N LEU A 96 -19.67 5.85 9.54
CA LEU A 96 -20.07 5.89 10.96
C LEU A 96 -21.60 5.83 11.10
N ARG A 97 -22.31 6.70 10.38
CA ARG A 97 -23.79 6.72 10.39
C ARG A 97 -24.42 5.42 9.89
N LEU A 98 -23.73 4.65 9.07
CA LEU A 98 -24.20 3.36 8.59
C LEU A 98 -23.99 2.29 9.67
N ILE A 99 -22.81 2.27 10.30
CA ILE A 99 -22.49 1.37 11.42
C ILE A 99 -23.49 1.59 12.57
N ASP A 100 -23.81 2.83 12.91
CA ASP A 100 -24.76 3.14 13.98
C ASP A 100 -26.19 2.64 13.68
N LYS A 101 -26.56 2.50 12.40
CA LYS A 101 -27.91 2.06 11.98
C LYS A 101 -28.03 0.55 11.80
N VAL A 102 -27.02 -0.07 11.21
CA VAL A 102 -27.05 -1.51 10.85
C VAL A 102 -26.41 -2.36 11.96
N GLY A 103 -25.49 -1.79 12.72
CA GLY A 103 -24.64 -2.50 13.67
C GLY A 103 -23.29 -2.89 13.08
N ILE A 104 -22.28 -3.03 13.94
CA ILE A 104 -20.91 -3.34 13.52
C ILE A 104 -20.75 -4.77 13.00
N GLU A 105 -21.54 -5.72 13.50
CA GLU A 105 -21.43 -7.14 13.19
C GLU A 105 -21.74 -7.44 11.72
N GLN A 106 -22.84 -6.89 11.22
CA GLN A 106 -23.26 -7.03 9.82
C GLN A 106 -22.23 -6.40 8.88
N VAL A 107 -21.72 -5.22 9.23
CA VAL A 107 -20.70 -4.54 8.43
C VAL A 107 -19.42 -5.36 8.35
N VAL A 108 -19.00 -6.01 9.45
CA VAL A 108 -17.82 -6.89 9.45
C VAL A 108 -18.07 -8.15 8.63
N ALA A 109 -19.28 -8.73 8.68
CA ALA A 109 -19.66 -9.87 7.84
C ALA A 109 -19.59 -9.51 6.33
N ASP A 110 -20.11 -8.34 5.95
CA ASP A 110 -20.03 -7.82 4.59
C ASP A 110 -18.57 -7.61 4.13
N LEU A 111 -17.72 -7.09 5.01
CA LEU A 111 -16.31 -6.88 4.70
C LEU A 111 -15.55 -8.20 4.51
N ARG A 112 -15.88 -9.24 5.27
CA ARG A 112 -15.33 -10.59 5.06
C ARG A 112 -15.78 -11.21 3.75
N ALA A 113 -17.05 -11.05 3.40
CA ALA A 113 -17.56 -11.52 2.10
C ALA A 113 -16.84 -10.87 0.93
N ARG A 114 -16.36 -9.62 1.08
CA ARG A 114 -15.54 -8.90 0.10
C ARG A 114 -14.05 -9.24 0.16
N GLY A 115 -13.59 -9.97 1.18
CA GLY A 115 -12.18 -10.30 1.39
C GLY A 115 -11.31 -9.12 1.82
N GLU A 116 -11.90 -8.08 2.40
CA GLU A 116 -11.17 -6.89 2.90
C GLU A 116 -10.65 -7.07 4.34
N LEU A 117 -11.03 -8.16 5.01
CA LEU A 117 -10.80 -8.46 6.43
C LEU A 117 -10.48 -9.92 6.68
#